data_AF-A0A9P9N1M2-F1
#
_entry.id   AF-A0A9P9N1M2-F1
#
_cell.length_a   1.000
_cell.length_b   1.000
_cell.length_c   1.000
_cell.angle_alpha   90.00
_cell.angle_beta   90.00
_cell.angle_gamma   90.00
#
_symmetry.space_group_name_H-M   'P 1'
#
loop_
_entity.id
_entity.type
_entity.pdbx_description
1 polymer ?
#
loop_
_entity_poly.entity_id
_entity_poly.type
_entity_poly.pdbx_seq_one_letter_code
_entity_poly.pdbx_strand_id
1 'polypeptide(L)'
;MSDVRAQASLSNRAHNHGYRGRVRTGCITCRTRKVRCDELQPICNNCTKGKRQCVYRPWKNRRPVPNESRPVEVLPVHSLAANDSRQGSETSSTTQPFDNSPNSEHSNALVGSSQFGHTELLSVVPARDHSQAPSSPAVDIIARVESAHQHQNGGSFTIEDFEVENSSPSALISRDIKLTTTMDILAAGEIPWKPWITFFVDEVDFPIITPYDSINWRRAKLEIVDLGTSTSAIALATIALSALYRGQLHGLPLSRAQSLYHSAKSAYERLLIDETASFKTILATVFLLSLFNFIHYDSDPVLVGPCALFVQRLEEWTLNEEAHCGLSLRLTAWLRLLQVATTRGGGTGLVPEGIFTLFPSFDGKIPNLKPASSQPSDAPYHLLETLSTPILEFYFQLQMISADLARLTHYHRSRATGADQEEVVQQIAYNKSRLHTLWDNRTPIQQQKPEDLRCYLAPQIARPIITLIGICAAAYHSEFIEMNRVLGDPLSESFDAKNAMCVLREIVDGDYDAYDGGKLNPGYLRPLLLYAIECMDREKTHWAVNRLETIQNPICRSGFFASFGKALSDAQLLKGRRITSKYFAIWYFGVPPPFM
;
A
#
# COMPACT_ATOMS: atom_id res chain seq x y z
N MET A 1 50.15 62.28 -18.30
CA MET A 1 48.68 62.20 -18.25
C MET A 1 48.28 61.62 -16.90
N SER A 2 47.54 62.39 -16.10
CA SER A 2 46.58 61.96 -15.05
C SER A 2 47.02 61.01 -13.90
N ASP A 3 47.49 61.63 -12.81
CA ASP A 3 47.13 61.46 -11.37
C ASP A 3 47.13 60.12 -10.56
N VAL A 4 47.96 60.15 -9.49
CA VAL A 4 47.68 59.92 -8.04
C VAL A 4 47.43 58.49 -7.46
N ARG A 5 48.52 57.88 -6.95
CA ARG A 5 48.87 57.55 -5.52
C ARG A 5 47.89 56.84 -4.55
N ALA A 6 48.32 55.67 -4.00
CA ALA A 6 48.27 55.25 -2.55
C ALA A 6 49.01 53.89 -2.39
N GLN A 7 50.11 53.74 -1.64
CA GLN A 7 50.32 53.56 -0.17
C GLN A 7 49.99 52.15 0.42
N ALA A 8 50.78 51.73 1.43
CA ALA A 8 51.04 50.32 1.79
C ALA A 8 50.82 50.00 3.30
N SER A 9 50.85 48.71 3.67
CA SER A 9 51.07 48.25 5.07
C SER A 9 51.50 46.77 5.16
N LEU A 10 52.07 46.36 6.31
CA LEU A 10 52.69 45.05 6.56
C LEU A 10 52.36 44.48 7.97
N SER A 11 52.18 43.15 8.03
CA SER A 11 52.59 42.21 9.10
C SER A 11 51.83 42.06 10.46
N ASN A 12 51.27 40.85 10.60
CA ASN A 12 51.36 39.89 11.73
C ASN A 12 50.36 39.76 12.92
N ARG A 13 49.93 38.48 13.09
CA ARG A 13 49.46 37.72 14.29
C ARG A 13 48.26 38.19 15.13
N ALA A 14 47.16 37.43 15.04
CA ALA A 14 46.29 37.08 16.19
C ALA A 14 45.51 35.76 15.93
N HIS A 15 45.09 35.08 16.99
CA HIS A 15 44.39 33.79 16.97
C HIS A 15 43.12 33.78 16.11
N ASN A 16 42.89 32.69 15.36
CA ASN A 16 41.56 32.41 14.80
C ASN A 16 41.02 31.10 15.38
N HIS A 17 40.06 31.22 16.31
CA HIS A 17 39.36 30.08 16.90
C HIS A 17 38.63 29.30 15.80
N GLY A 18 38.80 27.98 15.78
CA GLY A 18 38.08 27.10 14.85
C GLY A 18 36.57 27.34 14.89
N TYR A 19 35.98 27.50 13.70
CA TYR A 19 34.56 27.72 13.48
C TYR A 19 33.74 26.50 13.94
N ARG A 20 33.46 26.38 15.24
CA ARG A 20 32.47 25.43 15.76
C ARG A 20 31.09 25.92 15.31
N GLY A 21 30.37 25.04 14.62
CA GLY A 21 29.16 25.37 13.88
C GLY A 21 28.07 26.05 14.71
N ARG A 22 27.20 26.81 14.01
CA ARG A 22 26.09 27.58 14.57
C ARG A 22 25.19 26.70 15.46
N VAL A 23 25.23 26.95 16.78
CA VAL A 23 24.53 26.12 17.78
C VAL A 23 23.05 25.98 17.43
N ARG A 24 22.56 24.73 17.37
CA ARG A 24 21.21 24.41 16.87
C ARG A 24 20.09 24.72 17.88
N THR A 25 20.42 24.95 19.15
CA THR A 25 19.51 25.02 20.30
C THR A 25 19.18 26.44 20.79
N GLY A 26 19.99 27.44 20.42
CA GLY A 26 19.76 28.83 20.83
C GLY A 26 18.40 29.41 20.44
N CYS A 27 17.97 30.42 21.21
CA CYS A 27 16.67 31.07 21.02
C CYS A 27 16.54 31.73 19.64
N ILE A 28 15.30 31.81 19.14
CA ILE A 28 14.96 32.39 17.84
C ILE A 28 15.48 33.82 17.76
N THR A 29 15.28 34.61 18.81
CA THR A 29 15.65 36.04 18.90
C THR A 29 17.15 36.27 18.68
N CYS A 30 18.02 35.45 19.28
CA CYS A 30 19.47 35.52 19.05
C CYS A 30 19.87 35.04 17.65
N ARG A 31 19.23 33.98 17.15
CA ARG A 31 19.52 33.40 15.82
C ARG A 31 19.15 34.36 14.70
N THR A 32 17.99 35.01 14.76
CA THR A 32 17.59 36.08 13.81
C THR A 32 18.58 37.24 13.83
N ARG A 33 19.04 37.63 15.02
CA ARG A 33 20.06 38.69 15.19
C ARG A 33 21.49 38.27 14.85
N LYS A 34 21.74 37.02 14.43
CA LYS A 34 23.06 36.45 14.13
C LYS A 34 24.08 36.60 15.29
N VAL A 35 23.61 36.66 16.53
CA VAL A 35 24.46 36.71 17.74
C VAL A 35 24.47 35.35 18.45
N ARG A 36 25.58 35.02 19.12
CA ARG A 36 25.66 33.79 19.93
C ARG A 36 24.64 33.86 21.08
N CYS A 37 23.92 32.76 21.26
CA CYS A 37 23.01 32.55 22.39
C CYS A 37 23.77 31.83 23.50
N ASP A 38 23.52 32.20 24.75
CA ASP A 38 24.01 31.54 25.96
C ASP A 38 23.05 30.44 26.48
N GLU A 39 21.92 30.23 25.78
CA GLU A 39 20.97 29.11 25.93
C GLU A 39 20.28 28.96 27.30
N LEU A 40 20.51 29.89 28.24
CA LEU A 40 19.76 29.97 29.50
C LEU A 40 18.26 30.12 29.25
N GLN A 41 17.48 29.39 30.06
CA GLN A 41 16.02 29.43 30.10
C GLN A 41 15.55 29.98 31.45
N PRO A 42 14.40 30.69 31.52
CA PRO A 42 13.46 30.97 30.43
C PRO A 42 13.93 32.06 29.45
N ILE A 43 14.92 32.88 29.82
CA ILE A 43 15.41 34.02 29.03
C ILE A 43 16.95 34.01 29.01
N CYS A 44 17.55 34.07 27.83
CA CYS A 44 19.01 34.14 27.68
C CYS A 44 19.55 35.55 28.00
N ASN A 45 20.78 35.67 28.51
CA ASN A 45 21.36 36.94 28.95
C ASN A 45 21.37 38.01 27.84
N ASN A 46 21.56 37.61 26.59
CA ASN A 46 21.59 38.53 25.46
C ASN A 46 20.19 39.11 25.14
N CYS A 47 19.12 38.36 25.45
CA CYS A 47 17.75 38.86 25.45
C CYS A 47 17.42 39.69 26.69
N THR A 48 17.91 39.29 27.88
CA THR A 48 17.75 40.02 29.15
C THR A 48 18.37 41.42 29.07
N LYS A 49 19.67 41.52 28.76
CA LYS A 49 20.38 42.80 28.55
C LYS A 49 19.74 43.60 27.41
N GLY A 50 19.23 42.91 26.39
CA GLY A 50 18.55 43.51 25.26
C GLY A 50 17.10 43.92 25.51
N LYS A 51 16.51 43.67 26.69
CA LYS A 51 15.07 43.82 26.99
C LYS A 51 14.15 43.31 25.87
N ARG A 52 14.44 42.13 25.32
CA ARG A 52 13.71 41.53 24.19
C ARG A 52 13.07 40.20 24.59
N GLN A 53 11.91 39.90 24.00
CA GLN A 53 11.26 38.60 24.12
C GLN A 53 12.23 37.48 23.70
N CYS A 54 12.45 36.52 24.58
CA CYS A 54 13.27 35.35 24.31
C CYS A 54 12.34 34.18 24.00
N VAL A 55 12.39 33.67 22.76
CA VAL A 55 11.53 32.56 22.33
C VAL A 55 12.41 31.38 21.92
N TYR A 56 12.29 30.26 22.63
CA TYR A 56 12.80 28.97 22.19
C TYR A 56 11.70 28.25 21.40
N ARG A 57 12.06 27.45 20.39
CA ARG A 57 11.06 26.60 19.71
C ARG A 57 10.62 25.49 20.68
N PRO A 58 9.31 25.24 20.88
CA PRO A 58 8.87 24.09 21.66
C PRO A 58 9.32 22.81 20.94
N TRP A 59 10.18 22.04 21.61
CA TRP A 59 10.69 20.77 21.08
C TRP A 59 9.66 19.67 21.34
N LYS A 60 9.23 18.94 20.31
CA LYS A 60 8.33 17.78 20.48
C LYS A 60 9.05 16.68 21.26
N ASN A 61 8.61 16.47 22.51
CA ASN A 61 8.92 15.39 23.46
C ASN A 61 10.07 14.44 23.09
N ARG A 62 11.26 14.68 23.67
CA ARG A 62 12.11 13.57 24.13
C ARG A 62 11.65 13.20 25.55
N ARG A 63 11.34 11.93 25.78
CA ARG A 63 11.04 11.42 27.15
C ARG A 63 12.30 11.61 28.03
N PRO A 64 12.20 12.13 29.25
CA PRO A 64 13.32 12.13 30.18
C PRO A 64 13.66 10.69 30.59
N VAL A 65 14.95 10.37 30.64
CA VAL A 65 15.44 9.18 31.33
C VAL A 65 15.48 9.49 32.83
N PRO A 66 14.88 8.68 33.72
CA PRO A 66 15.03 8.87 35.16
C PRO A 66 16.48 8.62 35.57
N ASN A 67 17.08 9.57 36.28
CA ASN A 67 18.40 9.41 36.85
C ASN A 67 18.27 8.78 38.25
N GLU A 68 19.00 7.69 38.53
CA GLU A 68 18.96 7.06 39.84
C GLU A 68 19.73 7.88 40.88
N SER A 69 19.05 8.31 41.94
CA SER A 69 19.68 8.76 43.17
C SER A 69 18.79 8.46 44.37
N ARG A 70 19.16 7.44 45.14
CA ARG A 70 18.57 7.12 46.46
C ARG A 70 18.73 8.33 47.41
N PRO A 71 17.81 8.53 48.36
CA PRO A 71 18.08 7.97 49.70
C PRO A 71 16.87 7.44 50.50
N VAL A 72 17.13 6.31 51.18
CA VAL A 72 16.73 5.93 52.57
C VAL A 72 15.23 5.88 52.97
N GLU A 73 14.81 4.71 53.46
CA GLU A 73 13.54 4.44 54.14
C GLU A 73 13.46 5.03 55.55
N VAL A 74 12.25 5.42 55.98
CA VAL A 74 11.78 5.30 57.38
C VAL A 74 10.29 4.96 57.40
N LEU A 75 9.92 3.80 57.97
CA LEU A 75 8.54 3.44 58.37
C LEU A 75 8.29 3.86 59.84
N PRO A 76 7.07 4.33 60.20
CA PRO A 76 6.12 3.52 61.00
C PRO A 76 4.62 3.79 60.69
N VAL A 77 3.59 3.21 61.35
CA VAL A 77 3.20 1.79 61.63
C VAL A 77 1.80 1.78 62.33
N HIS A 78 0.91 0.82 62.01
CA HIS A 78 -0.37 0.49 62.72
C HIS A 78 -1.52 1.55 62.72
N SER A 79 -2.84 1.26 62.92
CA SER A 79 -3.63 0.00 62.99
C SER A 79 -5.17 0.21 62.96
N LEU A 80 -5.92 -0.84 62.56
CA LEU A 80 -7.23 -1.34 63.07
C LEU A 80 -8.51 -0.46 63.18
N ALA A 81 -9.57 -0.90 62.48
CA ALA A 81 -10.92 -1.31 62.98
C ALA A 81 -11.73 -1.88 61.77
N ALA A 82 -12.29 -3.10 61.75
CA ALA A 82 -13.43 -3.64 62.51
C ALA A 82 -14.75 -2.85 62.26
N ASN A 83 -15.91 -3.42 61.92
CA ASN A 83 -16.39 -4.81 61.73
C ASN A 83 -17.65 -4.77 60.79
N ASP A 84 -18.45 -5.80 60.46
CA ASP A 84 -18.65 -7.19 60.96
C ASP A 84 -19.38 -8.13 59.94
N SER A 85 -19.40 -9.44 60.24
CA SER A 85 -20.46 -10.48 60.17
C SER A 85 -21.49 -10.61 59.03
N ARG A 86 -22.03 -11.78 58.63
CA ARG A 86 -21.82 -13.27 58.73
C ARG A 86 -23.12 -13.90 58.12
N GLN A 87 -23.05 -14.88 57.20
CA GLN A 87 -23.29 -16.34 57.39
C GLN A 87 -24.59 -16.75 58.12
N GLY A 88 -25.37 -17.77 57.71
CA GLY A 88 -25.26 -18.73 56.58
C GLY A 88 -26.47 -19.72 56.55
N SER A 89 -26.43 -20.73 55.66
CA SER A 89 -26.84 -22.18 55.77
C SER A 89 -28.11 -22.62 56.55
N GLU A 90 -28.84 -23.72 56.27
CA GLU A 90 -28.65 -24.90 55.39
C GLU A 90 -29.91 -25.82 55.31
N THR A 91 -29.91 -26.84 54.41
CA THR A 91 -30.59 -28.19 54.52
C THR A 91 -32.14 -28.31 54.51
N SER A 92 -32.83 -29.41 54.09
CA SER A 92 -32.41 -30.75 53.56
C SER A 92 -33.53 -31.61 52.91
N SER A 93 -33.16 -32.45 51.91
CA SER A 93 -33.46 -33.90 51.64
C SER A 93 -34.93 -34.46 51.62
N THR A 94 -35.35 -35.66 51.13
CA THR A 94 -34.80 -36.94 50.56
C THR A 94 -35.94 -37.60 49.68
N THR A 95 -35.80 -38.52 48.69
CA THR A 95 -35.48 -39.99 48.81
C THR A 95 -35.38 -40.72 47.44
N GLN A 96 -34.61 -41.83 47.41
CA GLN A 96 -34.23 -42.79 46.33
C GLN A 96 -35.08 -44.11 46.44
N PRO A 97 -34.75 -45.36 45.95
CA PRO A 97 -33.54 -45.92 45.26
C PRO A 97 -33.73 -47.02 44.15
N PHE A 98 -32.63 -47.44 43.46
CA PHE A 98 -32.03 -48.82 43.44
C PHE A 98 -31.04 -49.12 42.27
N ASP A 99 -30.19 -50.16 42.43
CA ASP A 99 -28.87 -50.40 41.80
C ASP A 99 -28.80 -51.31 40.53
N ASN A 100 -27.69 -51.23 39.75
CA ASN A 100 -26.76 -52.35 39.44
C ASN A 100 -25.58 -52.02 38.47
N SER A 101 -24.57 -52.91 38.40
CA SER A 101 -23.32 -52.94 37.58
C SER A 101 -22.77 -54.40 37.55
N PRO A 102 -21.64 -54.81 36.88
CA PRO A 102 -20.73 -54.21 35.85
C PRO A 102 -20.40 -55.20 34.65
N ASN A 103 -19.18 -55.10 34.04
CA ASN A 103 -18.43 -56.01 33.09
C ASN A 103 -18.54 -55.75 31.56
N SER A 104 -17.52 -55.94 30.68
CA SER A 104 -16.10 -56.40 30.81
C SER A 104 -15.16 -56.05 29.60
N GLU A 105 -13.86 -55.84 29.86
CA GLU A 105 -12.64 -56.37 29.15
C GLU A 105 -12.30 -55.97 27.67
N HIS A 106 -11.08 -55.51 27.31
CA HIS A 106 -9.71 -56.13 27.22
C HIS A 106 -9.54 -57.12 26.03
N SER A 107 -8.40 -57.29 25.30
CA SER A 107 -7.04 -56.71 25.34
C SER A 107 -6.17 -57.04 24.09
N ASN A 108 -5.17 -56.19 23.80
CA ASN A 108 -3.77 -56.42 23.32
C ASN A 108 -3.36 -57.22 22.05
N ALA A 109 -2.19 -56.81 21.54
CA ALA A 109 -1.45 -57.29 20.36
C ALA A 109 -0.42 -58.42 20.67
N LEU A 110 0.22 -59.01 19.62
CA LEU A 110 1.69 -59.12 19.46
C LEU A 110 2.17 -59.73 18.10
N VAL A 111 3.21 -59.12 17.50
CA VAL A 111 4.42 -59.71 16.81
C VAL A 111 4.32 -60.80 15.70
N GLY A 112 5.08 -60.65 14.58
CA GLY A 112 5.80 -61.82 14.00
C GLY A 112 6.17 -61.98 12.50
N SER A 113 7.02 -61.10 11.91
CA SER A 113 8.09 -61.44 10.92
C SER A 113 7.87 -61.99 9.47
N SER A 114 8.86 -61.65 8.62
CA SER A 114 9.29 -62.22 7.31
C SER A 114 8.51 -61.87 6.02
N GLN A 115 9.08 -61.86 4.79
CA GLN A 115 10.35 -61.36 4.22
C GLN A 115 10.38 -61.66 2.68
N PHE A 116 10.98 -60.76 1.87
CA PHE A 116 11.56 -60.93 0.51
C PHE A 116 10.73 -60.96 -0.81
N GLY A 117 11.31 -60.30 -1.83
CA GLY A 117 10.90 -60.21 -3.26
C GLY A 117 10.65 -58.76 -3.73
N HIS A 118 11.65 -57.88 -4.03
CA HIS A 118 12.51 -57.82 -5.24
C HIS A 118 11.72 -57.94 -6.57
N THR A 119 11.80 -57.05 -7.58
CA THR A 119 12.89 -56.14 -8.04
C THR A 119 12.40 -54.97 -8.93
N GLU A 120 12.93 -53.74 -8.73
CA GLU A 120 13.18 -52.63 -9.71
C GLU A 120 12.03 -52.02 -10.59
N LEU A 121 12.11 -50.80 -11.15
CA LEU A 121 13.19 -49.78 -11.26
C LEU A 121 12.60 -48.37 -11.47
N LEU A 122 12.96 -47.36 -10.66
CA LEU A 122 12.95 -45.92 -11.05
C LEU A 122 13.96 -45.15 -10.19
N SER A 123 14.77 -44.29 -10.81
CA SER A 123 15.96 -43.67 -10.19
C SER A 123 15.63 -42.49 -9.27
N VAL A 124 16.01 -42.60 -7.99
CA VAL A 124 15.91 -41.51 -7.00
C VAL A 124 17.19 -40.67 -7.01
N VAL A 125 17.05 -39.36 -7.24
CA VAL A 125 18.08 -38.36 -6.91
C VAL A 125 18.02 -38.11 -5.40
N PRO A 126 19.14 -38.15 -4.65
CA PRO A 126 19.08 -38.14 -3.19
C PRO A 126 18.65 -36.77 -2.66
N ALA A 127 17.65 -36.78 -1.77
CA ALA A 127 17.36 -35.64 -0.91
C ALA A 127 18.60 -35.36 -0.03
N ARG A 128 19.05 -34.09 0.01
CA ARG A 128 20.07 -33.64 0.96
C ARG A 128 19.39 -32.98 2.15
N ASP A 129 19.72 -33.45 3.35
CA ASP A 129 19.32 -32.82 4.61
C ASP A 129 19.79 -31.37 4.68
N HIS A 130 18.85 -30.44 4.88
CA HIS A 130 19.15 -29.04 5.20
C HIS A 130 19.42 -28.87 6.70
N SER A 131 20.47 -29.52 7.20
CA SER A 131 20.94 -29.39 8.59
C SER A 131 22.47 -29.49 8.72
N GLN A 132 23.19 -29.05 7.69
CA GLN A 132 24.64 -28.82 7.78
C GLN A 132 24.94 -27.32 7.81
N ALA A 133 25.47 -26.85 8.95
CA ALA A 133 26.16 -25.56 9.02
C ALA A 133 27.41 -25.58 8.12
N PRO A 134 27.82 -24.45 7.52
CA PRO A 134 29.01 -24.42 6.68
C PRO A 134 30.28 -24.53 7.54
N SER A 135 30.74 -25.77 7.78
CA SER A 135 32.05 -26.04 8.39
C SER A 135 33.20 -25.83 7.39
N SER A 136 33.23 -24.66 6.73
CA SER A 136 34.45 -24.12 6.12
C SER A 136 35.18 -23.32 7.19
N PRO A 137 36.51 -23.45 7.32
CA PRO A 137 37.27 -22.57 8.21
C PRO A 137 37.07 -21.11 7.78
N ALA A 138 36.81 -20.21 8.73
CA ALA A 138 36.42 -18.81 8.45
C ALA A 138 37.40 -18.07 7.51
N VAL A 139 38.67 -18.47 7.51
CA VAL A 139 39.74 -18.04 6.60
C VAL A 139 39.34 -18.17 5.11
N ASP A 140 38.72 -19.29 4.73
CA ASP A 140 38.36 -19.62 3.34
C ASP A 140 37.16 -18.79 2.84
N ILE A 141 36.31 -18.35 3.78
CA ILE A 141 35.21 -17.40 3.50
C ILE A 141 35.76 -15.97 3.36
N ILE A 142 36.68 -15.56 4.24
CA ILE A 142 37.31 -14.23 4.19
C ILE A 142 38.06 -14.03 2.87
N ALA A 143 38.87 -15.00 2.43
CA ALA A 143 39.60 -14.91 1.15
C ALA A 143 38.66 -14.77 -0.06
N ARG A 144 37.52 -15.46 -0.05
CA ARG A 144 36.49 -15.31 -1.10
C ARG A 144 35.81 -13.95 -1.06
N VAL A 145 35.49 -13.43 0.13
CA VAL A 145 34.89 -12.09 0.32
C VAL A 145 35.86 -10.97 -0.13
N GLU A 146 37.16 -11.10 0.13
CA GLU A 146 38.16 -10.12 -0.29
C GLU A 146 38.36 -10.13 -1.82
N SER A 147 38.30 -11.30 -2.46
CA SER A 147 38.32 -11.40 -3.94
C SER A 147 37.10 -10.73 -4.62
N ALA A 148 35.94 -10.72 -3.94
CA ALA A 148 34.75 -10.02 -4.43
C ALA A 148 34.89 -8.50 -4.28
N HIS A 149 35.55 -8.01 -3.23
CA HIS A 149 35.82 -6.58 -3.06
C HIS A 149 36.82 -6.01 -4.08
N GLN A 150 37.82 -6.79 -4.51
CA GLN A 150 38.76 -6.39 -5.57
C GLN A 150 38.09 -6.03 -6.90
N HIS A 151 36.90 -6.59 -7.18
CA HIS A 151 36.15 -6.32 -8.41
C HIS A 151 35.32 -5.02 -8.37
N GLN A 152 35.15 -4.37 -7.21
CA GLN A 152 34.30 -3.17 -7.07
C GLN A 152 35.06 -1.88 -6.72
N ASN A 153 36.27 -1.95 -6.16
CA ASN A 153 37.11 -0.77 -5.93
C ASN A 153 38.57 -1.09 -6.26
N GLY A 154 39.12 -0.38 -7.25
CA GLY A 154 40.52 -0.53 -7.71
C GLY A 154 41.55 0.06 -6.74
N GLY A 155 41.54 -0.38 -5.49
CA GLY A 155 42.51 -0.01 -4.46
C GLY A 155 43.30 -1.22 -3.99
N SER A 156 44.60 -1.24 -4.27
CA SER A 156 45.51 -2.27 -3.75
C SER A 156 45.76 -2.04 -2.26
N PHE A 157 45.52 -3.06 -1.44
CA PHE A 157 46.06 -3.17 -0.08
C PHE A 157 46.94 -4.40 -0.02
N THR A 158 48.15 -4.23 0.52
CA THR A 158 49.10 -5.31 0.76
C THR A 158 48.57 -6.24 1.85
N ILE A 159 48.69 -7.54 1.62
CA ILE A 159 48.52 -8.56 2.65
C ILE A 159 49.69 -8.40 3.62
N GLU A 160 49.43 -7.90 4.83
CA GLU A 160 50.31 -8.14 5.98
C GLU A 160 49.90 -9.47 6.63
N ASP A 161 50.89 -10.21 7.11
CA ASP A 161 50.86 -11.67 7.17
C ASP A 161 49.89 -12.29 8.19
N PHE A 162 49.59 -13.57 7.93
CA PHE A 162 48.88 -14.47 8.83
C PHE A 162 49.71 -14.81 10.08
N GLU A 163 49.61 -13.98 11.13
CA GLU A 163 49.90 -14.43 12.49
C GLU A 163 48.59 -14.74 13.24
N VAL A 164 48.35 -16.03 13.48
CA VAL A 164 47.14 -16.56 14.14
C VAL A 164 47.35 -16.70 15.66
N GLU A 165 48.59 -16.59 16.15
CA GLU A 165 48.92 -16.76 17.56
C GLU A 165 48.94 -15.41 18.30
N ASN A 166 48.23 -15.34 19.44
CA ASN A 166 48.08 -14.15 20.31
C ASN A 166 47.19 -12.99 19.82
N SER A 167 46.19 -13.23 18.97
CA SER A 167 45.10 -12.27 18.81
C SER A 167 44.29 -12.14 20.12
N SER A 168 44.25 -10.93 20.70
CA SER A 168 43.50 -10.68 21.95
C SER A 168 41.99 -10.98 21.79
N PRO A 169 41.25 -11.29 22.87
CA PRO A 169 39.81 -11.54 22.79
C PRO A 169 39.03 -10.40 22.11
N SER A 170 39.44 -9.15 22.34
CA SER A 170 38.86 -7.97 21.68
C SER A 170 39.10 -7.94 20.17
N ALA A 171 40.24 -8.44 19.68
CA ALA A 171 40.54 -8.52 18.26
C ALA A 171 39.72 -9.62 17.57
N LEU A 172 39.49 -10.75 18.24
CA LEU A 172 38.60 -11.81 17.78
C LEU A 172 37.14 -11.32 17.71
N ILE A 173 36.63 -10.70 18.78
CA ILE A 173 35.28 -10.10 18.81
C ILE A 173 35.12 -9.06 17.68
N SER A 174 36.14 -8.23 17.44
CA SER A 174 36.11 -7.25 16.36
C SER A 174 36.12 -7.88 14.97
N ARG A 175 36.80 -9.02 14.77
CA ARG A 175 36.76 -9.79 13.52
C ARG A 175 35.40 -10.45 13.32
N ASP A 176 34.80 -11.04 14.36
CA ASP A 176 33.46 -11.63 14.28
C ASP A 176 32.39 -10.59 13.97
N ILE A 177 32.42 -9.42 14.61
CA ILE A 177 31.51 -8.30 14.30
C ILE A 177 31.70 -7.83 12.85
N LYS A 178 32.94 -7.75 12.36
CA LYS A 178 33.20 -7.42 10.95
C LYS A 178 32.62 -8.49 10.01
N LEU A 179 32.83 -9.77 10.32
CA LEU A 179 32.31 -10.89 9.52
C LEU A 179 30.77 -10.89 9.49
N THR A 180 30.10 -10.79 10.65
CA THR A 180 28.63 -10.78 10.71
C THR A 180 28.03 -9.56 10.03
N THR A 181 28.60 -8.36 10.24
CA THR A 181 28.12 -7.15 9.54
C THR A 181 28.37 -7.20 8.03
N THR A 182 29.49 -7.78 7.57
CA THR A 182 29.70 -8.04 6.14
C THR A 182 28.71 -9.08 5.60
N MET A 183 28.42 -10.15 6.34
CA MET A 183 27.39 -11.13 5.97
C MET A 183 25.99 -10.51 5.91
N ASP A 184 25.63 -9.63 6.85
CA ASP A 184 24.36 -8.89 6.84
C ASP A 184 24.26 -7.96 5.60
N ILE A 185 25.37 -7.30 5.22
CA ILE A 185 25.43 -6.46 4.02
C ILE A 185 25.30 -7.31 2.75
N LEU A 186 26.00 -8.45 2.67
CA LEU A 186 25.91 -9.37 1.53
C LEU A 186 24.51 -9.98 1.41
N ALA A 187 23.91 -10.45 2.51
CA ALA A 187 22.54 -10.96 2.55
C ALA A 187 21.48 -9.87 2.32
N ALA A 188 21.79 -8.60 2.59
CA ALA A 188 20.93 -7.49 2.19
C ALA A 188 21.03 -7.19 0.68
N GLY A 189 22.21 -7.36 0.06
CA GLY A 189 22.46 -7.17 -1.36
C GLY A 189 22.01 -8.34 -2.25
N GLU A 190 22.17 -9.57 -1.78
CA GLU A 190 21.59 -10.75 -2.40
C GLU A 190 20.06 -10.68 -2.26
N ILE A 191 19.36 -10.77 -3.39
CA ILE A 191 17.90 -10.85 -3.43
C ILE A 191 17.55 -12.24 -3.94
N PRO A 192 17.23 -13.21 -3.06
CA PRO A 192 16.77 -14.53 -3.48
C PRO A 192 15.51 -14.38 -4.34
N TRP A 193 15.64 -14.54 -5.65
CA TRP A 193 14.60 -14.23 -6.65
C TRP A 193 13.27 -14.97 -6.35
N LYS A 194 13.36 -16.25 -5.96
CA LYS A 194 12.18 -17.13 -5.70
C LYS A 194 11.25 -16.63 -4.57
N PRO A 195 11.70 -16.38 -3.31
CA PRO A 195 10.82 -15.90 -2.24
C PRO A 195 10.06 -14.58 -2.49
N TRP A 196 10.57 -13.71 -3.39
CA TRP A 196 9.88 -12.47 -3.76
C TRP A 196 8.84 -12.71 -4.85
N ILE A 197 9.11 -13.61 -5.81
CA ILE A 197 8.14 -14.05 -6.82
C ILE A 197 6.91 -14.69 -6.17
N THR A 198 7.08 -15.68 -5.30
CA THR A 198 5.95 -16.39 -4.68
C THR A 198 5.05 -15.41 -3.94
N PHE A 199 5.64 -14.51 -3.16
CA PHE A 199 4.91 -13.46 -2.47
C PHE A 199 4.20 -12.49 -3.41
N PHE A 200 4.81 -12.10 -4.53
CA PHE A 200 4.12 -11.29 -5.53
C PHE A 200 2.86 -11.99 -6.05
N VAL A 201 3.00 -13.23 -6.51
CA VAL A 201 1.91 -14.01 -7.09
C VAL A 201 0.79 -14.26 -6.08
N ASP A 202 1.12 -14.60 -4.84
CA ASP A 202 0.13 -15.07 -3.87
C ASP A 202 -0.43 -13.97 -2.95
N GLU A 203 0.35 -12.94 -2.59
CA GLU A 203 -0.02 -11.95 -1.55
C GLU A 203 -0.25 -10.52 -2.08
N VAL A 204 0.32 -10.14 -3.24
CA VAL A 204 0.22 -8.76 -3.74
C VAL A 204 -1.12 -8.53 -4.46
N ASP A 205 -2.05 -7.89 -3.75
CA ASP A 205 -3.39 -7.56 -4.23
C ASP A 205 -3.70 -6.07 -4.26
N PHE A 206 -4.37 -5.64 -5.34
CA PHE A 206 -4.66 -4.24 -5.63
C PHE A 206 -6.15 -3.91 -5.55
N PRO A 207 -6.59 -2.94 -4.71
CA PRO A 207 -8.00 -2.60 -4.52
C PRO A 207 -8.77 -2.20 -5.79
N ILE A 208 -8.09 -1.70 -6.82
CA ILE A 208 -8.69 -1.29 -8.10
C ILE A 208 -8.77 -2.47 -9.10
N ILE A 209 -8.05 -3.57 -8.84
CA ILE A 209 -7.91 -4.70 -9.76
C ILE A 209 -8.47 -5.98 -9.14
N THR A 210 -7.89 -6.46 -8.03
CA THR A 210 -8.22 -7.76 -7.42
C THR A 210 -9.73 -7.94 -7.16
N PRO A 211 -10.48 -6.98 -6.57
CA PRO A 211 -11.91 -7.17 -6.32
C PRO A 211 -12.74 -7.40 -7.60
N TYR A 212 -12.30 -6.86 -8.73
CA TYR A 212 -13.04 -6.83 -9.99
C TYR A 212 -12.55 -7.87 -11.01
N ASP A 213 -11.28 -8.28 -10.94
CA ASP A 213 -10.60 -9.06 -11.97
C ASP A 213 -9.53 -10.03 -11.40
N SER A 214 -9.82 -10.64 -10.24
CA SER A 214 -8.87 -11.52 -9.50
C SER A 214 -8.26 -12.64 -10.34
N ILE A 215 -9.03 -13.25 -11.26
CA ILE A 215 -8.57 -14.36 -12.12
C ILE A 215 -7.50 -13.87 -13.10
N ASN A 216 -7.78 -12.82 -13.88
CA ASN A 216 -6.80 -12.28 -14.81
C ASN A 216 -5.65 -11.60 -14.06
N TRP A 217 -5.89 -11.02 -12.88
CA TRP A 217 -4.81 -10.51 -12.03
C TRP A 217 -3.81 -11.62 -11.67
N ARG A 218 -4.28 -12.79 -11.20
CA ARG A 218 -3.38 -13.91 -10.89
C ARG A 218 -2.66 -14.44 -12.13
N ARG A 219 -3.34 -14.56 -13.28
CA ARG A 219 -2.72 -14.99 -14.55
C ARG A 219 -1.68 -13.98 -15.05
N ALA A 220 -1.96 -12.68 -14.97
CA ALA A 220 -1.01 -11.62 -15.31
C ALA A 220 0.22 -11.64 -14.39
N LYS A 221 0.04 -11.83 -13.08
CA LYS A 221 1.16 -11.95 -12.14
C LYS A 221 2.10 -13.11 -12.53
N LEU A 222 1.56 -14.25 -12.97
CA LEU A 222 2.35 -15.38 -13.46
C LEU A 222 3.10 -15.04 -14.77
N GLU A 223 2.46 -14.43 -15.77
CA GLU A 223 3.13 -14.05 -17.02
C GLU A 223 4.18 -12.94 -16.80
N ILE A 224 3.91 -11.97 -15.92
CA ILE A 224 4.87 -10.92 -15.53
C ILE A 224 6.11 -11.53 -14.87
N VAL A 225 5.93 -12.54 -14.00
CA VAL A 225 7.04 -13.26 -13.36
C VAL A 225 7.88 -14.02 -14.37
N ASP A 226 7.24 -14.68 -15.34
CA ASP A 226 7.93 -15.39 -16.43
C ASP A 226 8.77 -14.43 -17.28
N LEU A 227 8.20 -13.30 -17.71
CA LEU A 227 8.92 -12.21 -18.39
C LEU A 227 10.05 -11.61 -17.52
N GLY A 228 9.88 -11.60 -16.20
CA GLY A 228 10.90 -11.19 -15.24
C GLY A 228 12.12 -12.11 -15.19
N THR A 229 12.03 -13.36 -15.66
CA THR A 229 13.20 -14.26 -15.74
C THR A 229 14.22 -13.82 -16.79
N SER A 230 13.76 -13.21 -17.87
CA SER A 230 14.60 -12.69 -18.97
C SER A 230 14.83 -11.17 -18.90
N THR A 231 13.93 -10.42 -18.24
CA THR A 231 13.94 -8.95 -18.27
C THR A 231 14.22 -8.35 -16.89
N SER A 232 15.44 -7.85 -16.67
CA SER A 232 15.87 -7.29 -15.37
C SER A 232 15.02 -6.12 -14.88
N ALA A 233 14.43 -5.32 -15.78
CA ALA A 233 13.58 -4.20 -15.40
C ALA A 233 12.26 -4.65 -14.76
N ILE A 234 11.61 -5.67 -15.34
CA ILE A 234 10.43 -6.33 -14.78
C ILE A 234 10.78 -6.98 -13.44
N ALA A 235 11.94 -7.66 -13.37
CA ALA A 235 12.40 -8.30 -12.14
C ALA A 235 12.54 -7.31 -10.98
N LEU A 236 13.29 -6.22 -11.19
CA LEU A 236 13.49 -5.17 -10.21
C LEU A 236 12.18 -4.48 -9.82
N ALA A 237 11.29 -4.19 -10.79
CA ALA A 237 9.99 -3.58 -10.50
C ALA A 237 9.08 -4.49 -9.67
N THR A 238 9.09 -5.80 -9.94
CA THR A 238 8.33 -6.82 -9.19
C THR A 238 8.81 -6.92 -7.75
N ILE A 239 10.13 -6.94 -7.52
CA ILE A 239 10.71 -6.96 -6.16
C ILE A 239 10.43 -5.62 -5.45
N ALA A 240 10.60 -4.47 -6.13
CA ALA A 240 10.33 -3.16 -5.55
C ALA A 240 8.90 -3.05 -5.04
N LEU A 241 7.93 -3.47 -5.85
CA LEU A 241 6.51 -3.47 -5.49
C LEU A 241 6.20 -4.46 -4.36
N SER A 242 6.79 -5.66 -4.38
CA SER A 242 6.65 -6.65 -3.30
C SER A 242 7.25 -6.17 -1.97
N ALA A 243 8.40 -5.48 -2.02
CA ALA A 243 9.04 -4.86 -0.87
C ALA A 243 8.22 -3.69 -0.32
N LEU A 244 7.58 -2.90 -1.19
CA LEU A 244 6.64 -1.85 -0.78
C LEU A 244 5.42 -2.45 -0.08
N TYR A 245 4.84 -3.51 -0.64
CA TYR A 245 3.66 -4.19 -0.08
C TYR A 245 3.96 -4.81 1.30
N ARG A 246 5.06 -5.56 1.44
CA ARG A 246 5.54 -6.06 2.75
C ARG A 246 5.82 -4.92 3.73
N GLY A 247 6.37 -3.81 3.24
CA GLY A 247 6.61 -2.60 4.02
C GLY A 247 5.33 -2.04 4.64
N GLN A 248 4.26 -1.92 3.86
CA GLN A 248 2.95 -1.49 4.36
C GLN A 248 2.32 -2.53 5.30
N LEU A 249 2.32 -3.81 4.92
CA LEU A 249 1.71 -4.90 5.69
C LEU A 249 2.31 -5.07 7.10
N HIS A 250 3.62 -4.90 7.24
CA HIS A 250 4.34 -5.12 8.50
C HIS A 250 4.87 -3.83 9.16
N GLY A 251 4.56 -2.65 8.62
CA GLY A 251 5.03 -1.36 9.15
C GLY A 251 6.55 -1.17 9.07
N LEU A 252 7.21 -1.74 8.06
CA LEU A 252 8.67 -1.71 7.91
C LEU A 252 9.15 -0.46 7.14
N PRO A 253 10.42 -0.05 7.28
CA PRO A 253 10.99 1.07 6.52
C PRO A 253 10.91 0.86 5.00
N LEU A 254 10.34 1.84 4.29
CA LEU A 254 10.13 1.76 2.83
C LEU A 254 11.38 2.10 2.00
N SER A 255 12.49 2.48 2.63
CA SER A 255 13.73 2.91 1.95
C SER A 255 14.30 1.85 1.01
N ARG A 256 14.22 0.56 1.37
CA ARG A 256 14.62 -0.54 0.48
C ARG A 256 13.74 -0.63 -0.76
N ALA A 257 12.42 -0.49 -0.59
CA ALA A 257 11.47 -0.50 -1.70
C ALA A 257 11.69 0.70 -2.64
N GLN A 258 11.92 1.89 -2.08
CA GLN A 258 12.30 3.09 -2.84
C GLN A 258 13.62 2.89 -3.60
N SER A 259 14.66 2.34 -2.98
CA SER A 259 15.94 2.06 -3.66
C SER A 259 15.75 1.12 -4.85
N LEU A 260 14.99 0.03 -4.67
CA LEU A 260 14.67 -0.91 -5.74
C LEU A 260 13.83 -0.27 -6.86
N TYR A 261 12.90 0.64 -6.53
CA TYR A 261 12.15 1.41 -7.53
C TYR A 261 13.06 2.26 -8.42
N HIS A 262 14.07 2.93 -7.85
CA HIS A 262 15.04 3.70 -8.65
C HIS A 262 15.90 2.78 -9.54
N SER A 263 16.34 1.63 -9.04
CA SER A 263 17.04 0.62 -9.85
C SER A 263 16.16 0.08 -10.98
N ALA A 264 14.88 -0.15 -10.72
CA ALA A 264 13.90 -0.59 -11.71
C ALA A 264 13.64 0.48 -12.78
N LYS A 265 13.53 1.77 -12.39
CA LYS A 265 13.38 2.91 -13.30
C LYS A 265 14.61 3.06 -14.22
N SER A 266 15.83 2.94 -13.68
CA SER A 266 17.06 2.95 -14.49
C SER A 266 17.21 1.72 -15.40
N ALA A 267 16.66 0.57 -15.00
CA ALA A 267 16.59 -0.60 -15.87
C ALA A 267 15.53 -0.44 -16.98
N TYR A 268 14.38 0.19 -16.68
CA TYR A 268 13.36 0.57 -17.65
C TYR A 268 13.90 1.55 -18.70
N GLU A 269 14.64 2.59 -18.30
CA GLU A 269 15.24 3.56 -19.21
C GLU A 269 16.19 2.90 -20.22
N ARG A 270 16.95 1.88 -19.79
CA ARG A 270 17.78 1.07 -20.69
C ARG A 270 16.96 0.14 -21.60
N LEU A 271 15.91 -0.50 -21.05
CA LEU A 271 15.00 -1.34 -21.83
C LEU A 271 14.25 -0.55 -22.92
N LEU A 272 13.98 0.73 -22.68
CA LEU A 272 13.31 1.60 -23.65
C LEU A 272 14.20 1.95 -24.85
N ILE A 273 15.52 1.99 -24.67
CA ILE A 273 16.50 2.26 -25.73
C ILE A 273 16.73 1.02 -26.61
N ASP A 274 16.63 -0.18 -26.05
CA ASP A 274 16.82 -1.45 -26.76
C ASP A 274 15.73 -1.65 -27.84
N GLU A 275 16.11 -1.58 -29.12
CA GLU A 275 15.21 -1.77 -30.27
C GLU A 275 14.66 -3.21 -30.38
N THR A 276 15.31 -4.19 -29.76
CA THR A 276 14.85 -5.58 -29.74
C THR A 276 13.82 -5.85 -28.64
N ALA A 277 13.68 -4.93 -27.67
CA ALA A 277 12.77 -5.09 -26.55
C ALA A 277 11.30 -5.01 -26.96
N SER A 278 10.55 -6.08 -26.70
CA SER A 278 9.12 -6.13 -27.00
C SER A 278 8.33 -5.03 -26.26
N PHE A 279 7.34 -4.43 -26.91
CA PHE A 279 6.48 -3.44 -26.23
C PHE A 279 5.73 -4.04 -25.05
N LYS A 280 5.40 -5.34 -25.08
CA LYS A 280 4.85 -6.11 -23.95
C LYS A 280 5.72 -5.99 -22.70
N THR A 281 7.03 -6.17 -22.82
CA THR A 281 7.98 -6.07 -21.68
C THR A 281 8.14 -4.64 -21.16
N ILE A 282 8.09 -3.65 -22.06
CA ILE A 282 8.12 -2.22 -21.70
C ILE A 282 6.86 -1.86 -20.90
N LEU A 283 5.68 -2.22 -21.42
CA LEU A 283 4.38 -1.95 -20.81
C LEU A 283 4.20 -2.66 -19.46
N ALA A 284 4.65 -3.91 -19.33
CA ALA A 284 4.66 -4.65 -18.05
C ALA A 284 5.52 -3.93 -17.00
N THR A 285 6.70 -3.42 -17.39
CA THR A 285 7.58 -2.65 -16.50
C THR A 285 6.93 -1.33 -16.08
N VAL A 286 6.38 -0.58 -17.04
CA VAL A 286 5.66 0.68 -16.79
C VAL A 286 4.51 0.48 -15.82
N PHE A 287 3.70 -0.55 -16.03
CA PHE A 287 2.56 -0.88 -15.19
C PHE A 287 2.97 -1.18 -13.74
N LEU A 288 3.99 -2.02 -13.52
CA LEU A 288 4.51 -2.31 -12.18
C LEU A 288 5.03 -1.04 -11.47
N LEU A 289 5.68 -0.13 -12.21
CA LEU A 289 6.15 1.14 -11.67
C LEU A 289 4.97 2.07 -11.34
N SER A 290 3.94 2.16 -12.20
CA SER A 290 2.70 2.89 -11.89
C SER A 290 1.96 2.34 -10.68
N LEU A 291 1.92 1.02 -10.48
CA LEU A 291 1.39 0.38 -9.27
C LEU A 291 2.21 0.76 -8.01
N PHE A 292 3.53 0.89 -8.13
CA PHE A 292 4.38 1.42 -7.06
C PHE A 292 4.03 2.89 -6.75
N ASN A 293 3.93 3.75 -7.77
CA ASN A 293 3.57 5.17 -7.59
C ASN A 293 2.17 5.36 -7.01
N PHE A 294 1.23 4.47 -7.31
CA PHE A 294 -0.11 4.48 -6.71
C PHE A 294 -0.07 4.34 -5.18
N ILE A 295 0.73 3.38 -4.68
CA ILE A 295 0.91 3.15 -3.24
C ILE A 295 1.82 4.24 -2.62
N HIS A 296 2.84 4.70 -3.35
CA HIS A 296 3.86 5.64 -2.89
C HIS A 296 3.96 6.85 -3.84
N TYR A 297 3.01 7.77 -3.70
CA TYR A 297 2.85 8.95 -4.57
C TYR A 297 3.99 9.98 -4.47
N ASP A 298 4.86 9.90 -3.45
CA ASP A 298 6.05 10.77 -3.31
C ASP A 298 7.20 10.37 -4.25
N SER A 299 7.06 9.28 -5.02
CA SER A 299 8.05 8.85 -6.02
C SER A 299 7.73 9.37 -7.42
N ASP A 300 8.74 9.87 -8.15
CA ASP A 300 8.62 10.38 -9.53
C ASP A 300 8.00 9.36 -10.50
N PRO A 301 6.75 9.55 -10.96
CA PRO A 301 6.07 8.59 -11.82
C PRO A 301 6.70 8.53 -13.22
N VAL A 302 6.78 7.33 -13.79
CA VAL A 302 7.42 7.11 -15.11
C VAL A 302 6.60 7.68 -16.28
N LEU A 303 5.28 7.74 -16.12
CA LEU A 303 4.37 8.24 -17.16
C LEU A 303 4.10 9.74 -17.07
N VAL A 304 4.44 10.41 -15.97
CA VAL A 304 4.25 11.86 -15.81
C VAL A 304 5.46 12.58 -16.42
N GLY A 305 5.29 13.10 -17.63
CA GLY A 305 6.41 13.58 -18.45
C GLY A 305 7.14 12.42 -19.14
N PRO A 306 6.45 11.64 -19.99
CA PRO A 306 7.00 10.43 -20.59
C PRO A 306 8.17 10.76 -21.52
N CYS A 307 9.13 9.83 -21.64
CA CYS A 307 10.15 9.94 -22.68
C CYS A 307 9.51 9.89 -24.07
N ALA A 308 9.96 10.72 -25.02
CA ALA A 308 9.45 10.73 -26.39
C ALA A 308 9.52 9.35 -27.07
N LEU A 309 10.56 8.56 -26.78
CA LEU A 309 10.73 7.20 -27.28
C LEU A 309 9.65 6.22 -26.77
N PHE A 310 9.11 6.45 -25.56
CA PHE A 310 7.97 5.66 -25.07
C PHE A 310 6.68 6.01 -25.81
N VAL A 311 6.45 7.32 -26.06
CA VAL A 311 5.28 7.78 -26.81
C VAL A 311 5.32 7.24 -28.24
N GLN A 312 6.46 7.35 -28.94
CA GLN A 312 6.66 6.80 -30.27
C GLN A 312 6.37 5.29 -30.32
N ARG A 313 6.97 4.48 -29.42
CA ARG A 313 6.72 3.03 -29.41
C ARG A 313 5.28 2.67 -29.03
N LEU A 314 4.59 3.49 -28.25
CA LEU A 314 3.17 3.33 -27.95
C LEU A 314 2.30 3.64 -29.18
N GLU A 315 2.63 4.69 -29.95
CA GLU A 315 1.95 5.02 -31.21
C GLU A 315 2.15 3.90 -32.25
N GLU A 316 3.39 3.43 -32.44
CA GLU A 316 3.72 2.28 -33.30
C GLU A 316 2.97 1.00 -32.89
N TRP A 317 2.89 0.71 -31.59
CA TRP A 317 2.12 -0.42 -31.07
C TRP A 317 0.62 -0.25 -31.28
N THR A 318 0.08 0.96 -31.11
CA THR A 318 -1.34 1.26 -31.31
C THR A 318 -1.76 1.07 -32.77
N LEU A 319 -0.87 1.39 -33.72
CA LEU A 319 -1.08 1.18 -35.16
C LEU A 319 -0.94 -0.28 -35.61
N ASN A 320 -0.32 -1.15 -34.82
CA ASN A 320 -0.06 -2.54 -35.17
C ASN A 320 -0.89 -3.51 -34.31
N GLU A 321 -2.12 -3.80 -34.75
CA GLU A 321 -3.05 -4.72 -34.08
C GLU A 321 -2.47 -6.13 -33.90
N GLU A 322 -1.61 -6.62 -34.82
CA GLU A 322 -0.96 -7.93 -34.68
C GLU A 322 0.02 -8.00 -33.50
N ALA A 323 0.54 -6.84 -33.03
CA ALA A 323 1.36 -6.73 -31.83
C ALA A 323 0.54 -6.70 -30.52
N HIS A 324 -0.79 -6.77 -30.59
CA HIS A 324 -1.66 -6.72 -29.41
C HIS A 324 -1.82 -8.12 -28.79
N CYS A 325 -1.04 -8.40 -27.74
CA CYS A 325 -1.25 -9.59 -26.93
C CYS A 325 -2.26 -9.33 -25.79
N GLY A 326 -2.88 -10.40 -25.29
CA GLY A 326 -3.86 -10.33 -24.19
C GLY A 326 -3.33 -9.64 -22.93
N LEU A 327 -2.06 -9.88 -22.56
CA LEU A 327 -1.43 -9.19 -21.42
C LEU A 327 -1.38 -7.68 -21.66
N SER A 328 -0.84 -7.21 -22.80
CA SER A 328 -0.76 -5.78 -23.11
C SER A 328 -2.11 -5.09 -23.03
N LEU A 329 -3.18 -5.73 -23.55
CA LEU A 329 -4.54 -5.20 -23.50
C LEU A 329 -5.12 -5.16 -22.07
N ARG A 330 -4.84 -6.17 -21.22
CA ARG A 330 -5.21 -6.11 -19.80
C ARG A 330 -4.45 -5.02 -19.04
N LEU A 331 -3.15 -4.86 -19.32
CA LEU A 331 -2.32 -3.84 -18.68
C LEU A 331 -2.79 -2.42 -19.06
N THR A 332 -3.11 -2.13 -20.32
CA THR A 332 -3.67 -0.82 -20.70
C THR A 332 -5.05 -0.59 -20.10
N ALA A 333 -5.93 -1.61 -20.05
CA ALA A 333 -7.22 -1.50 -19.36
C ALA A 333 -7.06 -1.16 -17.86
N TRP A 334 -6.18 -1.86 -17.14
CA TRP A 334 -5.91 -1.55 -15.73
C TRP A 334 -5.19 -0.20 -15.53
N LEU A 335 -4.33 0.24 -16.45
CA LEU A 335 -3.78 1.61 -16.43
C LEU A 335 -4.87 2.67 -16.60
N ARG A 336 -5.89 2.43 -17.43
CA ARG A 336 -7.06 3.33 -17.54
C ARG A 336 -7.82 3.38 -16.22
N LEU A 337 -8.08 2.25 -15.57
CA LEU A 337 -8.71 2.21 -14.23
C LEU A 337 -7.87 2.95 -13.18
N LEU A 338 -6.55 2.74 -13.18
CA LEU A 338 -5.61 3.41 -12.29
C LEU A 338 -5.61 4.94 -12.50
N GLN A 339 -5.72 5.39 -13.76
CA GLN A 339 -5.88 6.81 -14.06
C GLN A 339 -7.17 7.37 -13.42
N VAL A 340 -8.31 6.71 -13.58
CA VAL A 340 -9.58 7.17 -12.96
C VAL A 340 -9.42 7.33 -11.44
N ALA A 341 -8.85 6.32 -10.77
CA ALA A 341 -8.62 6.35 -9.33
C ALA A 341 -7.66 7.46 -8.86
N THR A 342 -6.70 7.83 -9.71
CA THR A 342 -5.68 8.86 -9.40
C THR A 342 -6.06 10.28 -9.84
N THR A 343 -7.10 10.46 -10.67
CA THR A 343 -7.71 11.77 -11.00
C THR A 343 -8.72 12.22 -9.94
N ARG A 344 -9.35 11.28 -9.21
CA ARG A 344 -10.34 11.57 -8.15
C ARG A 344 -9.78 12.41 -7.01
N GLY A 345 -10.68 13.08 -6.27
CA GLY A 345 -10.31 13.93 -5.13
C GLY A 345 -9.42 15.14 -5.48
N GLY A 346 -9.25 15.43 -6.77
CA GLY A 346 -8.31 16.43 -7.28
C GLY A 346 -6.86 15.94 -7.34
N GLY A 347 -6.62 14.63 -7.41
CA GLY A 347 -5.33 14.08 -7.82
C GLY A 347 -5.04 14.35 -9.30
N THR A 348 -3.76 14.40 -9.69
CA THR A 348 -3.34 14.78 -11.05
C THR A 348 -3.42 13.65 -12.08
N GLY A 349 -3.80 12.44 -11.67
CA GLY A 349 -3.58 11.23 -12.46
C GLY A 349 -2.13 10.74 -12.42
N LEU A 350 -1.91 9.52 -12.92
CA LEU A 350 -0.60 8.93 -13.20
C LEU A 350 -0.31 8.84 -14.71
N VAL A 351 -1.36 8.90 -15.55
CA VAL A 351 -1.29 8.80 -17.01
C VAL A 351 -1.70 10.16 -17.61
N PRO A 352 -0.84 10.85 -18.38
CA PRO A 352 -1.22 12.07 -19.09
C PRO A 352 -2.31 11.80 -20.13
N GLU A 353 -3.19 12.77 -20.38
CA GLU A 353 -4.34 12.61 -21.29
C GLU A 353 -3.91 12.15 -22.70
N GLY A 354 -2.79 12.66 -23.23
CA GLY A 354 -2.26 12.24 -24.54
C GLY A 354 -1.81 10.77 -24.61
N ILE A 355 -1.41 10.15 -23.49
CA ILE A 355 -1.19 8.69 -23.42
C ILE A 355 -2.52 7.96 -23.23
N PHE A 356 -3.41 8.52 -22.41
CA PHE A 356 -4.73 7.93 -22.14
C PHE A 356 -5.60 7.80 -23.41
N THR A 357 -5.45 8.73 -24.38
CA THR A 357 -6.10 8.65 -25.69
C THR A 357 -5.47 7.63 -26.65
N LEU A 358 -4.21 7.23 -26.44
CA LEU A 358 -3.54 6.19 -27.23
C LEU A 358 -3.87 4.77 -26.75
N PHE A 359 -4.24 4.61 -25.47
CA PHE A 359 -4.72 3.32 -24.98
C PHE A 359 -6.09 2.98 -25.58
N PRO A 360 -6.37 1.71 -25.94
CA PRO A 360 -7.68 1.31 -26.47
C PRO A 360 -8.83 1.77 -25.58
N SER A 361 -9.95 2.15 -26.20
CA SER A 361 -11.17 2.60 -25.50
C SER A 361 -11.86 1.45 -24.74
N PHE A 362 -11.75 0.23 -25.28
CA PHE A 362 -12.48 -0.97 -24.83
C PHE A 362 -14.00 -0.77 -24.84
N ASP A 363 -14.55 -0.27 -25.96
CA ASP A 363 -15.99 -0.19 -26.23
C ASP A 363 -16.65 -1.58 -26.44
N GLY A 364 -15.92 -2.66 -26.14
CA GLY A 364 -16.30 -4.06 -26.24
C GLY A 364 -15.51 -4.91 -25.24
N LYS A 365 -15.29 -6.18 -25.56
CA LYS A 365 -14.74 -7.15 -24.59
C LYS A 365 -13.26 -6.92 -24.27
N ILE A 366 -12.91 -6.94 -22.98
CA ILE A 366 -11.52 -6.96 -22.52
C ILE A 366 -11.04 -8.43 -22.59
N PRO A 367 -9.98 -8.78 -23.35
CA PRO A 367 -9.62 -10.17 -23.60
C PRO A 367 -9.12 -10.87 -22.34
N ASN A 368 -9.66 -12.04 -22.02
CA ASN A 368 -9.18 -12.86 -20.90
C ASN A 368 -7.79 -13.45 -21.21
N LEU A 369 -6.95 -13.58 -20.19
CA LEU A 369 -5.61 -14.16 -20.30
C LEU A 369 -5.69 -15.68 -20.32
N LYS A 370 -4.91 -16.34 -21.18
CA LYS A 370 -4.90 -17.81 -21.25
C LYS A 370 -4.37 -18.40 -19.91
N PRO A 371 -4.93 -19.52 -19.42
CA PRO A 371 -4.34 -20.24 -18.30
C PRO A 371 -2.94 -20.76 -18.68
N ALA A 372 -2.07 -20.92 -17.69
CA ALA A 372 -0.77 -21.57 -17.90
C ALA A 372 -0.99 -23.02 -18.35
N SER A 373 -0.16 -23.51 -19.27
CA SER A 373 -0.29 -24.85 -19.90
C SER A 373 -0.21 -26.03 -18.92
N SER A 374 0.18 -25.79 -17.67
CA SER A 374 0.28 -26.77 -16.58
C SER A 374 -0.94 -26.80 -15.64
N GLN A 375 -1.94 -25.94 -15.81
CA GLN A 375 -3.15 -26.00 -14.97
C GLN A 375 -4.16 -27.00 -15.56
N PRO A 376 -4.74 -27.92 -14.76
CA PRO A 376 -5.86 -28.74 -15.21
C PRO A 376 -7.04 -27.83 -15.58
N SER A 377 -7.89 -28.27 -16.51
CA SER A 377 -9.10 -27.53 -16.89
C SER A 377 -10.11 -27.60 -15.74
N ASP A 378 -10.01 -26.64 -14.85
CA ASP A 378 -10.75 -26.60 -13.61
C ASP A 378 -12.08 -25.88 -13.86
N ALA A 379 -13.11 -26.66 -14.20
CA ALA A 379 -14.39 -26.16 -14.70
C ALA A 379 -15.03 -25.02 -13.86
N PRO A 380 -14.95 -25.01 -12.51
CA PRO A 380 -15.43 -23.89 -11.71
C PRO A 380 -14.74 -22.55 -12.01
N TYR A 381 -13.44 -22.55 -12.32
CA TYR A 381 -12.70 -21.34 -12.68
C TYR A 381 -13.11 -20.80 -14.04
N HIS A 382 -13.32 -21.67 -15.03
CA HIS A 382 -13.82 -21.26 -16.35
C HIS A 382 -15.25 -20.72 -16.30
N LEU A 383 -16.12 -21.31 -15.48
CA LEU A 383 -17.47 -20.79 -15.23
C LEU A 383 -17.42 -19.44 -14.53
N LEU A 384 -16.62 -19.30 -13.45
CA LEU A 384 -16.46 -18.05 -12.72
C LEU A 384 -15.94 -16.93 -13.63
N GLU A 385 -14.92 -17.21 -14.45
CA GLU A 385 -14.37 -16.29 -15.45
C GLU A 385 -15.41 -15.86 -16.51
N THR A 386 -16.19 -16.81 -17.02
CA THR A 386 -17.26 -16.54 -18.00
C THR A 386 -18.33 -15.63 -17.42
N LEU A 387 -18.71 -15.85 -16.15
CA LEU A 387 -19.72 -15.07 -15.45
C LEU A 387 -19.18 -13.70 -14.98
N SER A 388 -17.90 -13.58 -14.60
CA SER A 388 -17.31 -12.32 -14.12
C SER A 388 -16.96 -11.34 -15.23
N THR A 389 -16.60 -11.83 -16.42
CA THR A 389 -16.19 -11.01 -17.58
C THR A 389 -17.17 -9.86 -17.91
N PRO A 390 -18.49 -10.09 -18.13
CA PRO A 390 -19.42 -8.99 -18.42
C PRO A 390 -19.64 -8.03 -17.24
N ILE A 391 -19.42 -8.49 -16.00
CA ILE A 391 -19.56 -7.66 -14.80
C ILE A 391 -18.36 -6.70 -14.69
N LEU A 392 -17.16 -7.17 -15.06
CA LEU A 392 -15.98 -6.34 -15.21
C LEU A 392 -16.12 -5.34 -16.37
N GLU A 393 -16.71 -5.73 -17.50
CA GLU A 393 -17.01 -4.82 -18.62
C GLU A 393 -17.95 -3.69 -18.18
N PHE A 394 -19.02 -4.03 -17.45
CA PHE A 394 -19.90 -3.04 -16.80
C PHE A 394 -19.11 -2.12 -15.85
N TYR A 395 -18.27 -2.69 -14.97
CA TYR A 395 -17.47 -1.90 -14.03
C TYR A 395 -16.50 -0.95 -14.75
N PHE A 396 -15.82 -1.42 -15.79
CA PHE A 396 -14.88 -0.63 -16.58
C PHE A 396 -15.58 0.57 -17.23
N GLN A 397 -16.72 0.36 -17.88
CA GLN A 397 -17.52 1.42 -18.49
C GLN A 397 -18.06 2.41 -17.44
N LEU A 398 -18.47 1.92 -16.27
CA LEU A 398 -18.82 2.74 -15.12
C LEU A 398 -17.64 3.60 -14.64
N GLN A 399 -16.41 3.05 -14.59
CA GLN A 399 -15.22 3.83 -14.24
C GLN A 399 -14.89 4.88 -15.31
N MET A 400 -15.11 4.61 -16.60
CA MET A 400 -14.92 5.63 -17.65
C MET A 400 -15.88 6.81 -17.46
N ILE A 401 -17.16 6.56 -17.14
CA ILE A 401 -18.13 7.62 -16.80
C ILE A 401 -17.72 8.36 -15.50
N SER A 402 -17.21 7.63 -14.51
CA SER A 402 -16.67 8.23 -13.27
C SER A 402 -15.45 9.14 -13.53
N ALA A 403 -14.65 8.85 -14.55
CA ALA A 403 -13.53 9.71 -14.98
C ALA A 403 -14.04 11.04 -15.57
N ASP A 404 -15.10 10.99 -16.38
CA ASP A 404 -15.77 12.18 -16.89
C ASP A 404 -16.31 13.04 -15.74
N LEU A 405 -16.99 12.43 -14.76
CA LEU A 405 -17.47 13.14 -13.57
C LEU A 405 -16.34 13.76 -12.74
N ALA A 406 -15.22 13.06 -12.55
CA ALA A 406 -14.06 13.60 -11.84
C ALA A 406 -13.50 14.86 -12.52
N ARG A 407 -13.45 14.89 -13.86
CA ARG A 407 -13.02 16.07 -14.65
C ARG A 407 -13.97 17.27 -14.52
N LEU A 408 -15.22 17.08 -14.11
CA LEU A 408 -16.17 18.18 -13.86
C LEU A 408 -15.97 18.88 -12.50
N THR A 409 -15.09 18.36 -11.64
CA THR A 409 -14.76 18.99 -10.34
C THR A 409 -13.92 20.27 -10.51
N HIS A 410 -14.01 21.17 -9.52
CA HIS A 410 -13.25 22.44 -9.48
C HIS A 410 -11.73 22.28 -9.40
N TYR A 411 -11.20 21.05 -9.29
CA TYR A 411 -9.77 20.77 -9.35
C TYR A 411 -9.24 20.67 -10.77
N HIS A 412 -10.11 20.34 -11.74
CA HIS A 412 -9.74 19.97 -13.10
C HIS A 412 -10.29 20.94 -14.16
N ARG A 413 -11.24 21.81 -13.79
CA ARG A 413 -11.80 22.85 -14.65
C ARG A 413 -12.23 24.09 -13.87
N SER A 414 -12.46 25.19 -14.59
CA SER A 414 -13.14 26.36 -14.02
C SER A 414 -14.58 26.01 -13.60
N ARG A 415 -15.00 26.60 -12.47
CA ARG A 415 -16.34 26.49 -11.85
C ARG A 415 -16.76 27.85 -11.25
N ALA A 416 -16.16 28.94 -11.71
CA ALA A 416 -16.21 30.27 -11.10
C ALA A 416 -17.25 31.22 -11.72
N THR A 417 -17.74 30.91 -12.93
CA THR A 417 -18.78 31.70 -13.62
C THR A 417 -20.13 30.96 -13.66
N GLY A 418 -21.23 31.69 -13.94
CA GLY A 418 -22.53 31.07 -14.19
C GLY A 418 -22.53 30.11 -15.38
N ALA A 419 -21.82 30.48 -16.46
CA ALA A 419 -21.64 29.62 -17.63
C ALA A 419 -20.89 28.32 -17.28
N ASP A 420 -19.85 28.38 -16.43
CA ASP A 420 -19.14 27.19 -15.94
C ASP A 420 -20.06 26.26 -15.11
N GLN A 421 -21.13 26.81 -14.51
CA GLN A 421 -22.12 26.05 -13.77
C GLN A 421 -23.14 25.41 -14.70
N GLU A 422 -23.69 26.16 -15.65
CA GLU A 422 -24.62 25.66 -16.67
C GLU A 422 -24.02 24.53 -17.51
N GLU A 423 -22.78 24.68 -17.97
CA GLU A 423 -22.10 23.65 -18.76
C GLU A 423 -21.92 22.34 -17.95
N VAL A 424 -21.53 22.44 -16.67
CA VAL A 424 -21.37 21.26 -15.81
C VAL A 424 -22.70 20.62 -15.44
N VAL A 425 -23.78 21.40 -15.27
CA VAL A 425 -25.14 20.86 -15.12
C VAL A 425 -25.53 20.04 -16.35
N GLN A 426 -25.27 20.55 -17.55
CA GLN A 426 -25.53 19.82 -18.80
C GLN A 426 -24.68 18.54 -18.91
N GLN A 427 -23.38 18.62 -18.61
CA GLN A 427 -22.48 17.48 -18.63
C GLN A 427 -22.84 16.42 -17.57
N ILE A 428 -23.32 16.81 -16.39
CA ILE A 428 -23.78 15.85 -15.38
C ILE A 428 -25.12 15.22 -15.79
N ALA A 429 -26.04 15.96 -16.39
CA ALA A 429 -27.26 15.39 -16.95
C ALA A 429 -26.96 14.34 -18.06
N TYR A 430 -26.00 14.64 -18.94
CA TYR A 430 -25.53 13.70 -19.95
C TYR A 430 -24.91 12.43 -19.34
N ASN A 431 -24.01 12.59 -18.36
CA ASN A 431 -23.38 11.46 -17.67
C ASN A 431 -24.38 10.65 -16.82
N LYS A 432 -25.39 11.28 -16.21
CA LYS A 432 -26.50 10.59 -15.54
C LYS A 432 -27.30 9.73 -16.51
N SER A 433 -27.59 10.23 -17.72
CA SER A 433 -28.25 9.45 -18.77
C SER A 433 -27.40 8.23 -19.20
N ARG A 434 -26.08 8.41 -19.36
CA ARG A 434 -25.13 7.30 -19.63
C ARG A 434 -25.11 6.27 -18.51
N LEU A 435 -25.11 6.70 -17.24
CA LEU A 435 -25.19 5.79 -16.09
C LEU A 435 -26.49 4.98 -16.09
N HIS A 436 -27.65 5.61 -16.29
CA HIS A 436 -28.91 4.86 -16.37
C HIS A 436 -28.91 3.87 -17.54
N THR A 437 -28.46 4.29 -18.72
CA THR A 437 -28.31 3.39 -19.89
C THR A 437 -27.39 2.20 -19.58
N LEU A 438 -26.25 2.42 -18.91
CA LEU A 438 -25.33 1.34 -18.52
C LEU A 438 -25.95 0.42 -17.45
N TRP A 439 -26.75 0.97 -16.54
CA TRP A 439 -27.48 0.22 -15.52
C TRP A 439 -28.54 -0.67 -16.16
N ASP A 440 -29.40 -0.12 -17.01
CA ASP A 440 -30.53 -0.86 -17.59
C ASP A 440 -30.06 -1.98 -18.54
N ASN A 441 -28.86 -1.85 -19.12
CA ASN A 441 -28.20 -2.88 -19.93
C ASN A 441 -27.34 -3.89 -19.12
N ARG A 442 -27.45 -3.93 -17.78
CA ARG A 442 -26.79 -4.98 -16.96
C ARG A 442 -27.18 -6.37 -17.43
N THR A 443 -26.23 -7.29 -17.46
CA THR A 443 -26.48 -8.69 -17.87
C THR A 443 -27.44 -9.42 -16.91
N PRO A 444 -28.18 -10.46 -17.37
CA PRO A 444 -29.16 -11.15 -16.52
C PRO A 444 -28.60 -11.69 -15.19
N ILE A 445 -27.31 -12.08 -15.16
CA ILE A 445 -26.64 -12.54 -13.93
C ILE A 445 -26.49 -11.41 -12.90
N GLN A 446 -26.23 -10.16 -13.34
CA GLN A 446 -26.15 -8.97 -12.49
C GLN A 446 -27.52 -8.45 -12.01
N GLN A 447 -28.61 -9.05 -12.50
CA GLN A 447 -29.99 -8.71 -12.11
C GLN A 447 -30.57 -9.73 -11.10
N GLN A 448 -29.90 -10.87 -10.88
CA GLN A 448 -30.33 -11.89 -9.91
C GLN A 448 -30.06 -11.43 -8.47
N LYS A 449 -30.86 -11.92 -7.51
CA LYS A 449 -30.60 -11.70 -6.08
C LYS A 449 -29.51 -12.65 -5.57
N PRO A 450 -28.84 -12.33 -4.44
CA PRO A 450 -27.89 -13.24 -3.80
C PRO A 450 -28.48 -14.60 -3.44
N GLU A 451 -29.74 -14.65 -3.01
CA GLU A 451 -30.47 -15.89 -2.72
C GLU A 451 -30.58 -16.79 -3.95
N ASP A 452 -31.07 -16.26 -5.08
CA ASP A 452 -31.22 -16.99 -6.34
C ASP A 452 -29.87 -17.53 -6.82
N LEU A 453 -28.81 -16.70 -6.77
CA LEU A 453 -27.46 -17.09 -7.18
C LEU A 453 -26.90 -18.24 -6.32
N ARG A 454 -27.21 -18.30 -5.03
CA ARG A 454 -26.81 -19.41 -4.14
C ARG A 454 -27.63 -20.69 -4.39
N CYS A 455 -28.86 -20.59 -4.91
CA CYS A 455 -29.67 -21.74 -5.28
C CYS A 455 -29.17 -22.42 -6.57
N TYR A 456 -28.67 -21.65 -7.54
CA TYR A 456 -28.28 -22.19 -8.86
C TYR A 456 -26.77 -22.40 -9.06
N LEU A 457 -25.90 -21.79 -8.25
CA LEU A 457 -24.43 -21.88 -8.41
C LEU A 457 -23.76 -22.49 -7.18
N ALA A 458 -22.71 -23.29 -7.42
CA ALA A 458 -21.87 -23.82 -6.35
C ALA A 458 -21.25 -22.68 -5.51
N PRO A 459 -21.06 -22.84 -4.18
CA PRO A 459 -20.60 -21.75 -3.30
C PRO A 459 -19.31 -21.05 -3.75
N GLN A 460 -18.37 -21.81 -4.34
CA GLN A 460 -17.11 -21.30 -4.89
C GLN A 460 -17.26 -20.35 -6.10
N ILE A 461 -18.42 -20.36 -6.77
CA ILE A 461 -18.77 -19.46 -7.89
C ILE A 461 -19.77 -18.40 -7.42
N ALA A 462 -20.78 -18.82 -6.62
CA ALA A 462 -21.81 -17.92 -6.10
C ALA A 462 -21.21 -16.77 -5.26
N ARG A 463 -20.34 -17.07 -4.28
CA ARG A 463 -19.80 -16.04 -3.37
C ARG A 463 -19.00 -14.96 -4.10
N PRO A 464 -18.03 -15.27 -4.99
CA PRO A 464 -17.32 -14.23 -5.74
C PRO A 464 -18.23 -13.43 -6.68
N ILE A 465 -19.18 -14.06 -7.37
CA ILE A 465 -20.10 -13.35 -8.28
C ILE A 465 -21.03 -12.41 -7.51
N ILE A 466 -21.62 -12.85 -6.39
CA ILE A 466 -22.44 -12.01 -5.50
C ILE A 466 -21.64 -10.80 -5.01
N THR A 467 -20.41 -11.03 -4.56
CA THR A 467 -19.51 -9.96 -4.08
C THR A 467 -19.17 -8.97 -5.19
N LEU A 468 -18.87 -9.47 -6.39
CA LEU A 468 -18.58 -8.65 -7.57
C LEU A 468 -19.77 -7.80 -8.01
N ILE A 469 -20.99 -8.36 -8.00
CA ILE A 469 -22.24 -7.61 -8.23
C ILE A 469 -22.41 -6.53 -7.16
N GLY A 470 -22.18 -6.86 -5.89
CA GLY A 470 -22.26 -5.95 -4.74
C GLY A 470 -21.37 -4.73 -4.87
N ILE A 471 -20.06 -4.92 -5.08
CA ILE A 471 -19.11 -3.79 -5.24
C ILE A 471 -19.38 -2.96 -6.50
N CYS A 472 -19.84 -3.57 -7.59
CA CYS A 472 -20.21 -2.86 -8.82
C CYS A 472 -21.49 -2.02 -8.64
N ALA A 473 -22.50 -2.55 -7.94
CA ALA A 473 -23.70 -1.81 -7.57
C ALA A 473 -23.39 -0.65 -6.61
N ALA A 474 -22.52 -0.87 -5.63
CA ALA A 474 -22.07 0.18 -4.72
C ALA A 474 -21.28 1.29 -5.46
N ALA A 475 -20.38 0.91 -6.38
CA ALA A 475 -19.69 1.87 -7.23
C ALA A 475 -20.70 2.71 -8.04
N TYR A 476 -21.70 2.09 -8.66
CA TYR A 476 -22.74 2.78 -9.42
C TYR A 476 -23.52 3.79 -8.57
N HIS A 477 -24.05 3.37 -7.43
CA HIS A 477 -24.80 4.27 -6.55
C HIS A 477 -23.92 5.41 -6.00
N SER A 478 -22.63 5.17 -5.77
CA SER A 478 -21.70 6.21 -5.32
C SER A 478 -21.52 7.37 -6.30
N GLU A 479 -21.74 7.17 -7.61
CA GLU A 479 -21.62 8.27 -8.59
C GLU A 479 -22.75 9.30 -8.42
N PHE A 480 -23.95 8.93 -7.96
CA PHE A 480 -25.03 9.90 -7.68
C PHE A 480 -24.70 10.78 -6.48
N ILE A 481 -23.95 10.24 -5.51
CA ILE A 481 -23.41 11.01 -4.38
C ILE A 481 -22.35 11.99 -4.89
N GLU A 482 -21.45 11.57 -5.79
CA GLU A 482 -20.47 12.46 -6.41
C GLU A 482 -21.13 13.55 -7.29
N MET A 483 -22.17 13.23 -8.05
CA MET A 483 -22.96 14.22 -8.81
C MET A 483 -23.57 15.29 -7.88
N ASN A 484 -24.20 14.87 -6.78
CA ASN A 484 -24.72 15.79 -5.76
C ASN A 484 -23.60 16.62 -5.11
N ARG A 485 -22.42 16.03 -4.94
CA ARG A 485 -21.23 16.73 -4.43
C ARG A 485 -20.67 17.78 -5.40
N VAL A 486 -20.79 17.57 -6.71
CA VAL A 486 -20.34 18.51 -7.75
C VAL A 486 -21.35 19.63 -8.04
N LEU A 487 -22.66 19.34 -7.94
CA LEU A 487 -23.74 20.29 -8.25
C LEU A 487 -24.38 20.97 -7.03
N GLY A 488 -24.62 20.23 -5.95
CA GLY A 488 -25.55 20.61 -4.90
C GLY A 488 -24.91 21.37 -3.74
N ASP A 489 -25.69 22.24 -3.11
CA ASP A 489 -25.50 22.64 -1.71
C ASP A 489 -25.70 21.39 -0.82
N PRO A 490 -24.79 21.06 0.11
CA PRO A 490 -24.97 19.96 1.07
C PRO A 490 -26.29 19.96 1.83
N LEU A 491 -26.89 21.13 2.08
CA LEU A 491 -28.18 21.24 2.77
C LEU A 491 -29.35 20.88 1.85
N SER A 492 -29.17 21.03 0.53
CA SER A 492 -30.08 20.59 -0.53
C SER A 492 -29.76 19.14 -0.94
N GLU A 493 -29.90 18.20 -0.01
CA GLU A 493 -29.70 16.77 -0.29
C GLU A 493 -30.67 16.26 -1.38
N SER A 494 -30.13 16.02 -2.59
CA SER A 494 -30.87 15.47 -3.73
C SER A 494 -31.52 14.12 -3.39
N PHE A 495 -32.72 13.90 -3.92
CA PHE A 495 -33.43 12.62 -3.81
C PHE A 495 -32.58 11.45 -4.31
N ASP A 496 -31.88 11.61 -5.43
CA ASP A 496 -31.01 10.56 -6.00
C ASP A 496 -29.89 10.17 -5.04
N ALA A 497 -29.25 11.15 -4.38
CA ALA A 497 -28.15 10.93 -3.46
C ALA A 497 -28.62 10.28 -2.15
N LYS A 498 -29.78 10.70 -1.63
CA LYS A 498 -30.44 10.03 -0.49
C LYS A 498 -30.74 8.57 -0.80
N ASN A 499 -31.36 8.31 -1.94
CA ASN A 499 -31.70 6.96 -2.37
C ASN A 499 -30.43 6.11 -2.56
N ALA A 500 -29.40 6.65 -3.20
CA ALA A 500 -28.11 5.99 -3.34
C ALA A 500 -27.45 5.66 -1.99
N MET A 501 -27.52 6.55 -0.99
CA MET A 501 -27.05 6.27 0.36
C MET A 501 -27.87 5.13 1.03
N CYS A 502 -29.20 5.13 0.90
CA CYS A 502 -30.03 4.04 1.43
C CYS A 502 -29.64 2.68 0.81
N VAL A 503 -29.59 2.60 -0.53
CA VAL A 503 -29.23 1.37 -1.24
C VAL A 503 -27.79 0.93 -0.94
N LEU A 504 -26.83 1.86 -0.79
CA LEU A 504 -25.48 1.54 -0.37
C LEU A 504 -25.42 0.86 1.00
N ARG A 505 -26.28 1.27 1.93
CA ARG A 505 -26.39 0.63 3.24
C ARG A 505 -26.96 -0.78 3.14
N GLU A 506 -28.00 -0.97 2.34
CA GLU A 506 -28.60 -2.29 2.08
C GLU A 506 -27.62 -3.26 1.40
N ILE A 507 -26.76 -2.77 0.49
CA ILE A 507 -25.70 -3.57 -0.13
C ILE A 507 -24.63 -3.96 0.91
N VAL A 508 -24.13 -3.01 1.69
CA VAL A 508 -22.98 -3.22 2.61
C VAL A 508 -23.36 -3.98 3.89
N ASP A 509 -24.54 -3.75 4.44
CA ASP A 509 -25.03 -4.46 5.64
C ASP A 509 -25.74 -5.79 5.27
N GLY A 510 -26.02 -6.02 3.99
CA GLY A 510 -26.75 -7.19 3.49
C GLY A 510 -25.88 -8.27 2.84
N ASP A 511 -26.54 -9.12 2.05
CA ASP A 511 -26.00 -10.37 1.52
C ASP A 511 -24.96 -10.24 0.39
N TYR A 512 -24.58 -9.01 0.03
CA TYR A 512 -23.73 -8.70 -1.11
C TYR A 512 -22.23 -8.67 -0.80
N ASP A 513 -21.80 -8.77 0.47
CA ASP A 513 -20.39 -9.00 0.79
C ASP A 513 -20.18 -10.41 1.36
N ALA A 514 -19.53 -11.28 0.57
CA ALA A 514 -19.16 -12.63 0.97
C ALA A 514 -17.64 -12.76 1.19
N TYR A 515 -16.94 -11.65 1.46
CA TYR A 515 -15.51 -11.63 1.75
C TYR A 515 -15.20 -12.29 3.11
N ASP A 516 -14.31 -13.29 3.10
CA ASP A 516 -14.14 -14.19 4.24
C ASP A 516 -13.54 -13.50 5.49
N GLY A 517 -13.96 -13.98 6.67
CA GLY A 517 -13.39 -13.58 7.96
C GLY A 517 -13.97 -12.31 8.60
N GLY A 518 -15.15 -11.86 8.18
CA GLY A 518 -15.83 -10.70 8.77
C GLY A 518 -15.19 -9.35 8.41
N LYS A 519 -14.44 -9.31 7.31
CA LYS A 519 -13.75 -8.14 6.76
C LYS A 519 -14.53 -7.65 5.56
N LEU A 520 -14.61 -6.34 5.36
CA LEU A 520 -15.34 -5.78 4.24
C LEU A 520 -14.45 -5.71 2.98
N ASN A 521 -15.01 -5.99 1.80
CA ASN A 521 -14.27 -5.98 0.54
C ASN A 521 -13.67 -4.58 0.24
N PRO A 522 -12.38 -4.49 -0.18
CA PRO A 522 -11.74 -3.26 -0.63
C PRO A 522 -12.52 -2.39 -1.63
N GLY A 523 -13.36 -2.98 -2.49
CA GLY A 523 -14.20 -2.26 -3.46
C GLY A 523 -15.18 -1.26 -2.82
N TYR A 524 -15.58 -1.47 -1.56
CA TYR A 524 -16.48 -0.57 -0.84
C TYR A 524 -15.79 0.69 -0.26
N LEU A 525 -14.46 0.82 -0.34
CA LEU A 525 -13.70 1.94 0.24
C LEU A 525 -14.18 3.30 -0.27
N ARG A 526 -14.26 3.50 -1.59
CA ARG A 526 -14.71 4.77 -2.18
C ARG A 526 -16.20 5.03 -1.92
N PRO A 527 -17.14 4.09 -2.16
CA PRO A 527 -18.55 4.28 -1.83
C PRO A 527 -18.80 4.70 -0.39
N LEU A 528 -18.15 4.05 0.58
CA LEU A 528 -18.30 4.37 2.00
C LEU A 528 -17.65 5.71 2.38
N LEU A 529 -16.53 6.11 1.77
CA LEU A 529 -15.98 7.43 2.02
C LEU A 529 -16.90 8.52 1.45
N LEU A 530 -17.40 8.37 0.23
CA LEU A 530 -18.34 9.32 -0.38
C LEU A 530 -19.61 9.46 0.47
N TYR A 531 -20.13 8.35 0.98
CA TYR A 531 -21.20 8.37 1.98
C TYR A 531 -20.81 9.21 3.21
N ALA A 532 -19.69 8.89 3.87
CA ALA A 532 -19.28 9.53 5.12
C ALA A 532 -19.01 11.05 4.98
N ILE A 533 -18.54 11.52 3.82
CA ILE A 533 -18.20 12.94 3.61
C ILE A 533 -19.33 13.78 3.03
N GLU A 534 -20.41 13.18 2.51
CA GLU A 534 -21.59 13.90 2.01
C GLU A 534 -22.81 13.80 2.93
N CYS A 535 -22.88 12.80 3.81
CA CYS A 535 -24.02 12.66 4.72
C CYS A 535 -23.99 13.74 5.83
N MET A 536 -25.06 14.52 5.96
CA MET A 536 -25.22 15.53 7.02
C MET A 536 -25.89 14.98 8.29
N ASP A 537 -25.90 13.65 8.44
CA ASP A 537 -26.45 12.91 9.58
C ASP A 537 -25.32 12.21 10.34
N ARG A 538 -25.24 12.47 11.65
CA ARG A 538 -24.13 12.02 12.50
C ARG A 538 -24.11 10.50 12.69
N GLU A 539 -25.28 9.86 12.80
CA GLU A 539 -25.36 8.41 13.04
C GLU A 539 -25.05 7.63 11.77
N LYS A 540 -25.60 8.06 10.64
CA LYS A 540 -25.31 7.48 9.32
C LYS A 540 -23.84 7.62 8.94
N THR A 541 -23.26 8.79 9.19
CA THR A 541 -21.82 9.02 9.02
C THR A 541 -20.98 8.10 9.90
N HIS A 542 -21.35 7.94 11.18
CA HIS A 542 -20.65 7.05 12.09
C HIS A 542 -20.71 5.58 11.63
N TRP A 543 -21.86 5.12 11.11
CA TRP A 543 -21.97 3.81 10.47
C TRP A 543 -20.97 3.65 9.30
N ALA A 544 -20.91 4.62 8.38
CA ALA A 544 -20.02 4.54 7.22
C ALA A 544 -18.54 4.55 7.62
N VAL A 545 -18.16 5.37 8.61
CA VAL A 545 -16.81 5.40 9.19
C VAL A 545 -16.46 4.05 9.81
N ASN A 546 -17.34 3.46 10.62
CA ASN A 546 -17.08 2.16 11.24
C ASN A 546 -16.95 1.04 10.18
N ARG A 547 -17.75 1.08 9.10
CA ARG A 547 -17.62 0.14 7.97
C ARG A 547 -16.29 0.34 7.22
N LEU A 548 -15.81 1.57 7.02
CA LEU A 548 -14.46 1.82 6.48
C LEU A 548 -13.36 1.14 7.31
N GLU A 549 -13.43 1.21 8.64
CA GLU A 549 -12.44 0.58 9.53
C GLU A 549 -12.39 -0.96 9.41
N THR A 550 -13.48 -1.60 8.97
CA THR A 550 -13.54 -3.05 8.75
C THR A 550 -12.88 -3.53 7.43
N ILE A 551 -12.54 -2.61 6.52
CA ILE A 551 -11.79 -2.95 5.30
C ILE A 551 -10.33 -3.22 5.68
N GLN A 552 -9.88 -4.45 5.52
CA GLN A 552 -8.48 -4.83 5.79
C GLN A 552 -7.74 -5.18 4.50
N ASN A 553 -7.03 -4.19 3.96
CA ASN A 553 -6.05 -4.39 2.88
C ASN A 553 -4.85 -3.46 3.15
N PRO A 554 -3.59 -3.95 3.04
CA PRO A 554 -2.39 -3.18 3.39
C PRO A 554 -2.22 -1.85 2.67
N ILE A 555 -2.79 -1.71 1.47
CA ILE A 555 -2.61 -0.53 0.62
C ILE A 555 -3.88 0.32 0.45
N CYS A 556 -5.05 -0.16 0.89
CA CYS A 556 -6.29 0.64 0.96
C CYS A 556 -6.19 1.86 1.89
N ARG A 557 -5.29 1.83 2.89
CA ARG A 557 -5.19 2.87 3.95
C ARG A 557 -6.55 3.17 4.62
N SER A 558 -7.40 2.16 4.79
CA SER A 558 -8.77 2.27 5.29
C SER A 558 -8.89 3.05 6.61
N GLY A 559 -8.02 2.78 7.59
CA GLY A 559 -7.98 3.52 8.86
C GLY A 559 -7.64 5.01 8.71
N PHE A 560 -6.87 5.42 7.69
CA PHE A 560 -6.71 6.83 7.35
C PHE A 560 -8.02 7.40 6.79
N PHE A 561 -8.67 6.72 5.85
CA PHE A 561 -9.91 7.20 5.25
C PHE A 561 -11.09 7.26 6.24
N ALA A 562 -11.17 6.33 7.19
CA ALA A 562 -12.11 6.41 8.31
C ALA A 562 -11.85 7.64 9.20
N SER A 563 -10.59 7.83 9.62
CA SER A 563 -10.16 8.99 10.43
C SER A 563 -10.42 10.32 9.69
N PHE A 564 -10.13 10.36 8.39
CA PHE A 564 -10.34 11.51 7.53
C PHE A 564 -11.83 11.80 7.32
N GLY A 565 -12.63 10.77 7.02
CA GLY A 565 -14.08 10.87 6.85
C GLY A 565 -14.73 11.48 8.09
N LYS A 566 -14.44 10.90 9.26
CA LYS A 566 -14.91 11.38 10.57
C LYS A 566 -14.52 12.82 10.89
N ALA A 567 -13.23 13.16 10.72
CA ALA A 567 -12.75 14.51 11.02
C ALA A 567 -13.36 15.56 10.07
N LEU A 568 -13.53 15.21 8.79
CA LEU A 568 -14.16 16.08 7.81
C LEU A 568 -15.65 16.24 8.06
N SER A 569 -16.39 15.15 8.32
CA SER A 569 -17.81 15.18 8.59
C SER A 569 -18.14 15.99 9.84
N ASP A 570 -17.41 15.76 10.95
CA ASP A 570 -17.56 16.53 12.19
C ASP A 570 -17.34 18.04 11.95
N ALA A 571 -16.34 18.39 11.12
CA ALA A 571 -16.07 19.78 10.77
C ALA A 571 -17.13 20.40 9.84
N GLN A 572 -17.75 19.62 8.94
CA GLN A 572 -18.84 20.06 8.08
C GLN A 572 -20.13 20.28 8.88
N LEU A 573 -20.49 19.34 9.76
CA LEU A 573 -21.63 19.44 10.67
C LEU A 573 -21.50 20.68 11.57
N LEU A 574 -20.32 20.91 12.17
CA LEU A 574 -20.06 22.09 13.01
C LEU A 574 -20.22 23.42 12.26
N LYS A 575 -19.93 23.45 10.95
CA LYS A 575 -20.03 24.68 10.12
C LYS A 575 -21.35 24.79 9.35
N GLY A 576 -22.21 23.76 9.38
CA GLY A 576 -23.43 23.68 8.57
C GLY A 576 -23.19 23.77 7.06
N ARG A 577 -22.02 23.37 6.55
CA ARG A 577 -21.67 23.49 5.11
C ARG A 577 -20.50 22.60 4.69
N ARG A 578 -20.34 22.38 3.38
CA ARG A 578 -19.21 21.61 2.81
C ARG A 578 -17.88 22.26 3.14
N ILE A 579 -16.87 21.41 3.31
CA ILE A 579 -15.47 21.81 3.38
C ILE A 579 -14.72 21.07 2.27
N THR A 580 -13.87 21.80 1.56
CA THR A 580 -13.05 21.27 0.46
C THR A 580 -12.12 20.16 0.96
N SER A 581 -12.41 18.90 0.62
CA SER A 581 -11.70 17.71 1.14
C SER A 581 -10.18 17.75 0.96
N LYS A 582 -9.68 18.16 -0.21
CA LYS A 582 -8.23 18.27 -0.46
C LYS A 582 -7.56 19.30 0.44
N TYR A 583 -8.20 20.46 0.65
CA TYR A 583 -7.73 21.48 1.58
C TYR A 583 -7.75 20.97 3.03
N PHE A 584 -8.84 20.31 3.43
CA PHE A 584 -8.99 19.79 4.79
C PHE A 584 -7.96 18.70 5.11
N ALA A 585 -7.67 17.79 4.17
CA ALA A 585 -6.62 16.79 4.32
C ALA A 585 -5.27 17.44 4.58
N ILE A 586 -4.87 18.41 3.75
CA ILE A 586 -3.59 19.12 3.88
C ILE A 586 -3.53 19.92 5.18
N TRP A 587 -4.62 20.60 5.56
CA TRP A 587 -4.67 21.44 6.76
C TRP A 587 -4.68 20.63 8.07
N TYR A 588 -5.44 19.54 8.14
CA TYR A 588 -5.65 18.75 9.35
C TYR A 588 -4.61 17.62 9.51
N PHE A 589 -4.34 16.87 8.43
CA PHE A 589 -3.44 15.72 8.43
C PHE A 589 -2.02 16.03 7.91
N GLY A 590 -1.81 17.22 7.33
CA GLY A 590 -0.50 17.63 6.79
C GLY A 590 -0.12 16.98 5.46
N VAL A 591 -1.03 16.24 4.83
CA VAL A 591 -0.80 15.47 3.59
C VAL A 591 -1.98 15.64 2.62
N PRO A 592 -1.76 15.53 1.29
CA PRO A 592 -2.87 15.36 0.35
C PRO A 592 -3.64 14.06 0.65
N PRO A 593 -4.92 13.96 0.26
CA PRO A 593 -5.64 12.69 0.35
C PRO A 593 -4.97 11.64 -0.58
N PRO A 594 -4.78 10.39 -0.15
CA PRO A 594 -4.31 9.32 -1.02
C PRO A 594 -5.32 9.01 -2.15
N PHE A 595 -4.87 8.31 -3.18
CA PHE A 595 -5.70 7.88 -4.32
C PHE A 595 -6.73 6.81 -3.94
N MET A 596 -7.82 6.70 -4.73
CA MET A 596 -9.00 5.84 -4.45
C MET A 596 -9.70 5.27 -5.70
#